data_AF-A0A959TIN9-F1
#
_entry.id   AF-A0A959TIN9-F1
#
_cell.length_a   1.000
_cell.length_b   1.000
_cell.length_c   1.000
_cell.angle_alpha   90.00
_cell.angle_beta   90.00
_cell.angle_gamma   90.00
#
_symmetry.space_group_name_H-M   'P 1'
#
loop_
_entity.id
_entity.type
_entity.pdbx_description
1 polymer ?
#
loop_
_entity_poly.entity_id
_entity_poly.type
_entity_poly.pdbx_seq_one_letter_code
_entity_poly.pdbx_strand_id
1 'polypeptide(L)'
;MTLVVWIMIFKLLLVWTAAWVFLQRPPPGLAGSSLLASQLILGAAVELAGFITSLRGQYNLHLFDLAGPVEFLLLAGFGLAQFRAARIRRLGGMLALAVAAGPLAPPVAPAAQAADGKPGILVNLTTDDTWAATMAIMFAHKRALANGFSPVVIWLNVRGVNLADRNHAAHKHGLVDQDLHQMLAAFIKDGGVVYACPACSKTAGIAPADYLDGIKPGDPKTMLGLLADPDIKTLSW
;
A
#
# COMPACT_ATOMS: atom_id res chain seq x y z
N MET A 1 -7.66 12.86 -28.58
CA MET A 1 -6.79 11.67 -28.36
C MET A 1 -5.89 11.55 -29.59
N THR A 2 -4.63 11.96 -29.46
CA THR A 2 -3.80 12.43 -30.58
C THR A 2 -2.89 11.34 -31.15
N LEU A 3 -2.46 11.53 -32.41
CA LEU A 3 -1.51 10.72 -33.21
C LEU A 3 -0.33 10.11 -32.41
N VAL A 4 0.11 10.80 -31.35
CA VAL A 4 1.19 10.36 -30.45
C VAL A 4 0.87 9.01 -29.77
N VAL A 5 -0.37 8.80 -29.31
CA VAL A 5 -0.78 7.54 -28.67
C VAL A 5 -0.70 6.36 -29.65
N TRP A 6 -1.10 6.58 -30.90
CA TRP A 6 -1.04 5.56 -31.95
C TRP A 6 0.39 5.19 -32.35
N ILE A 7 1.29 6.17 -32.47
CA ILE A 7 2.72 5.92 -32.72
C ILE A 7 3.32 5.09 -31.58
N MET A 8 2.90 5.33 -30.34
CA MET A 8 3.40 4.60 -29.17
C MET A 8 2.92 3.15 -29.13
N ILE A 9 1.63 2.90 -29.37
CA ILE A 9 1.08 1.54 -29.46
C ILE A 9 1.79 0.75 -30.56
N PHE A 10 2.06 1.39 -31.70
CA PHE A 10 2.77 0.76 -32.82
C PHE A 10 4.21 0.37 -32.46
N LYS A 11 4.95 1.23 -31.75
CA LYS A 11 6.30 0.90 -31.24
C LYS A 11 6.29 -0.28 -30.28
N LEU A 12 5.30 -0.35 -29.39
CA LEU A 12 5.13 -1.46 -28.44
C LEU A 12 4.88 -2.79 -29.15
N LEU A 13 4.00 -2.80 -30.16
CA LEU A 13 3.73 -3.98 -30.98
C LEU A 13 4.96 -4.46 -31.75
N LEU A 14 5.79 -3.54 -32.26
CA LEU A 14 7.05 -3.89 -32.93
C LEU A 14 8.07 -4.53 -31.98
N VAL A 15 8.24 -3.99 -30.77
CA VAL A 15 9.15 -4.58 -29.78
C VAL A 15 8.67 -5.96 -29.36
N TRP A 16 7.36 -6.11 -29.14
CA TRP A 16 6.77 -7.38 -28.72
C TRP A 16 6.87 -8.46 -29.81
N THR A 17 6.60 -8.11 -31.07
CA THR A 17 6.75 -9.04 -32.20
C THR A 17 8.20 -9.44 -32.43
N ALA A 18 9.16 -8.53 -32.28
CA ALA A 18 10.59 -8.85 -32.36
C ALA A 18 11.04 -9.82 -31.25
N ALA A 19 10.60 -9.58 -30.00
CA ALA A 19 10.87 -10.47 -28.88
C ALA A 19 10.26 -11.86 -29.07
N TRP A 20 9.03 -11.92 -29.59
CA TRP A 20 8.35 -13.18 -29.91
C TRP A 20 9.07 -13.97 -31.00
N VAL A 21 9.50 -13.32 -32.08
CA VAL A 21 10.28 -13.96 -33.16
C VAL A 21 11.62 -14.48 -32.64
N PHE A 22 12.29 -13.73 -31.76
CA PHE A 22 13.55 -14.15 -31.15
C PHE A 22 13.38 -15.39 -30.26
N LEU A 23 12.27 -15.48 -29.51
CA LEU A 23 11.94 -16.67 -28.72
C LEU A 23 11.65 -17.91 -29.58
N GLN A 24 11.03 -17.73 -30.74
CA GLN A 24 10.73 -18.84 -31.64
C GLN A 24 11.94 -19.36 -32.41
N ARG A 25 12.92 -18.49 -32.71
CA ARG A 25 14.11 -18.84 -33.50
C ARG A 25 15.37 -18.24 -32.89
N PRO A 26 15.87 -18.78 -31.76
CA PRO A 26 17.13 -18.31 -31.20
C PRO A 26 18.27 -18.57 -32.19
N PRO A 27 19.23 -17.64 -32.34
CA PRO A 27 20.38 -17.85 -33.21
C PRO A 27 21.16 -19.11 -32.80
N PRO A 28 21.66 -19.91 -33.76
CA PRO A 28 22.48 -21.07 -33.43
C PRO A 28 23.75 -20.62 -32.68
N GLY A 29 23.98 -21.20 -31.50
CA GLY A 29 25.12 -20.88 -30.62
C GLY A 29 24.75 -20.35 -29.22
N LEU A 30 23.48 -20.05 -28.96
CA LEU A 30 23.01 -19.43 -27.72
C LEU A 30 22.30 -20.39 -26.73
N ALA A 31 22.65 -21.69 -26.76
CA ALA A 31 22.01 -22.74 -25.95
C ALA A 31 22.19 -22.63 -24.42
N GLY A 32 22.88 -21.60 -23.91
CA GLY A 32 23.01 -21.28 -22.48
C GLY A 32 22.41 -19.93 -22.05
N SER A 33 21.71 -19.23 -22.94
CA SER A 33 21.31 -17.81 -22.76
C SER A 33 19.89 -17.58 -22.26
N SER A 34 19.18 -18.62 -21.81
CA SER A 34 17.80 -18.52 -21.31
C SER A 34 17.66 -17.50 -20.18
N LEU A 35 18.71 -17.33 -19.37
CA LEU A 35 18.74 -16.34 -18.29
C LEU A 35 18.81 -14.91 -18.83
N LEU A 36 19.66 -14.65 -19.84
CA LEU A 36 19.82 -13.33 -20.43
C LEU A 36 18.57 -12.90 -21.21
N ALA A 37 17.97 -13.83 -21.96
CA ALA A 37 16.70 -13.60 -22.64
C ALA A 37 15.57 -13.31 -21.64
N SER A 38 15.52 -14.07 -20.53
CA SER A 38 14.54 -13.82 -19.46
C SER A 38 14.75 -12.48 -18.76
N GLN A 39 16.01 -12.09 -18.52
CA GLN A 39 16.33 -10.79 -17.91
C GLN A 39 15.99 -9.61 -18.83
N LEU A 40 16.21 -9.72 -20.14
CA LEU A 40 15.82 -8.69 -21.11
C LEU A 40 14.30 -8.54 -21.19
N ILE A 41 13.56 -9.65 -21.17
CA ILE A 41 12.08 -9.63 -21.16
C ILE A 41 11.56 -9.01 -19.86
N LEU A 42 12.16 -9.36 -18.72
CA LEU A 42 11.78 -8.80 -17.42
C LEU A 42 12.08 -7.30 -17.34
N GLY A 43 13.25 -6.88 -17.83
CA GLY A 43 13.63 -5.46 -17.90
C GLY A 43 12.66 -4.65 -18.77
N ALA A 44 12.34 -5.14 -19.96
CA ALA A 44 11.38 -4.50 -20.85
C ALA A 44 9.96 -4.43 -20.23
N ALA A 45 9.54 -5.45 -19.48
CA ALA A 45 8.26 -5.46 -18.79
C ALA A 45 8.21 -4.44 -17.64
N VAL A 46 9.31 -4.27 -16.89
CA VAL A 46 9.42 -3.29 -15.80
C VAL A 46 9.43 -1.86 -16.34
N GLU A 47 10.19 -1.59 -17.40
CA GLU A 47 10.18 -0.27 -18.04
C GLU A 47 8.79 0.07 -18.60
N LEU A 48 8.11 -0.90 -19.21
CA LEU A 48 6.74 -0.72 -19.69
C LEU A 48 5.76 -0.42 -18.55
N ALA A 49 5.87 -1.14 -17.42
CA ALA A 49 5.01 -0.91 -16.26
C ALA A 49 5.25 0.48 -15.63
N GLY A 50 6.51 0.89 -15.50
CA GLY A 50 6.88 2.23 -15.02
C GLY A 50 6.36 3.33 -15.95
N PHE A 51 6.45 3.10 -17.27
CA PHE A 51 5.98 4.03 -18.28
C PHE A 51 4.44 4.17 -18.30
N ILE A 52 3.71 3.06 -18.21
CA ILE A 52 2.24 3.06 -18.09
C ILE A 52 1.79 3.82 -16.84
N THR A 53 2.51 3.65 -15.73
CA THR A 53 2.24 4.35 -14.46
C THR A 53 2.47 5.86 -14.60
N SER A 54 3.54 6.27 -15.28
CA SER A 54 3.84 7.67 -15.57
C SER A 54 2.77 8.32 -16.48
N LEU A 55 2.32 7.60 -17.53
CA LEU A 55 1.25 8.07 -18.41
C LEU A 55 -0.11 8.19 -17.70
N ARG A 56 -0.41 7.28 -16.75
CA ARG A 56 -1.61 7.40 -15.90
C ARG A 56 -1.59 8.69 -15.08
N GLY A 57 -0.43 9.04 -14.51
CA GLY A 57 -0.24 10.28 -13.75
C GLY A 57 -0.36 11.55 -14.61
N GLN A 58 0.17 11.54 -15.84
CA GLN A 58 0.17 12.74 -16.70
C GLN A 58 -1.17 13.03 -17.39
N TYR A 59 -1.96 12.00 -17.75
CA TYR A 59 -3.13 12.18 -18.62
C TYR A 59 -4.47 11.85 -17.98
N ASN A 60 -4.50 11.54 -16.68
CA ASN A 60 -5.73 11.21 -15.93
C ASN A 60 -6.59 10.13 -16.64
N LEU A 61 -5.89 9.17 -17.27
CA LEU A 61 -6.48 8.10 -18.09
C LEU A 61 -7.12 7.02 -17.21
N HIS A 62 -8.33 7.28 -16.73
CA HIS A 62 -9.16 6.30 -16.00
C HIS A 62 -9.87 5.28 -16.90
N LEU A 63 -9.71 5.38 -18.24
CA LEU A 63 -10.57 4.66 -19.20
C LEU A 63 -9.98 3.35 -19.76
N PHE A 64 -8.80 2.93 -19.32
CA PHE A 64 -8.21 1.65 -19.72
C PHE A 64 -7.86 0.82 -18.49
N ASP A 65 -8.82 -0.01 -18.08
CA ASP A 65 -8.62 -1.09 -17.13
C ASP A 65 -7.85 -2.24 -17.82
N LEU A 66 -6.56 -1.99 -18.07
CA LEU A 66 -5.59 -2.96 -18.57
C LEU A 66 -4.97 -3.76 -17.42
N ALA A 67 -5.66 -3.91 -16.27
CA ALA A 67 -5.19 -4.74 -15.17
C ALA A 67 -5.14 -6.24 -15.56
N GLY A 68 -6.08 -6.68 -16.41
CA GLY A 68 -6.20 -8.09 -16.82
C GLY A 68 -4.96 -8.68 -17.54
N PRO A 69 -4.37 -8.03 -18.56
CA PRO A 69 -3.26 -8.63 -19.31
C PRO A 69 -1.92 -8.67 -18.54
N VAL A 70 -1.67 -7.72 -17.63
CA VAL A 70 -0.36 -7.58 -16.95
C VAL A 70 -0.23 -8.56 -15.79
N GLU A 71 -1.31 -8.81 -15.03
CA GLU A 71 -1.32 -9.85 -13.99
C GLU A 71 -1.25 -11.27 -14.60
N PHE A 72 -1.87 -11.48 -15.76
CA PHE A 72 -1.80 -12.76 -16.48
C PHE A 72 -0.38 -13.07 -16.98
N LEU A 73 0.36 -12.03 -17.40
CA LEU A 73 1.76 -12.15 -17.83
C LEU A 73 2.72 -12.46 -16.67
N LEU A 74 2.49 -11.88 -15.48
CA LEU A 74 3.28 -12.16 -14.28
C LEU A 74 3.04 -13.58 -13.74
N LEU A 75 1.79 -14.06 -13.79
CA LEU A 75 1.45 -15.41 -13.33
C LEU A 75 1.92 -16.51 -14.30
N ALA A 76 1.86 -16.28 -15.61
CA ALA A 76 2.35 -17.24 -16.61
C ALA A 76 3.88 -17.43 -16.56
N GLY A 77 4.64 -16.38 -16.21
CA GLY A 77 6.10 -16.45 -16.05
C GLY A 77 6.56 -17.24 -14.82
N PHE A 78 5.82 -17.19 -13.72
CA PHE A 78 6.19 -17.89 -12.47
C PHE A 78 5.81 -19.39 -12.47
N GLY A 79 4.76 -19.78 -13.18
CA GLY A 79 4.27 -21.18 -13.19
C GLY A 79 5.23 -22.20 -13.83
N LEU A 80 6.03 -21.79 -14.82
CA LEU A 80 6.95 -22.68 -15.54
C LEU A 80 8.30 -22.86 -14.85
N ALA A 81 8.70 -21.95 -13.96
CA ALA A 81 9.97 -22.03 -13.24
C ALA A 81 9.95 -23.02 -12.07
N GLN A 82 8.78 -23.27 -11.48
CA GLN A 82 8.63 -24.06 -10.25
C GLN A 82 8.55 -25.59 -10.50
N PHE A 83 8.21 -26.04 -11.72
CA PHE A 83 7.97 -27.45 -12.01
C PHE A 83 9.21 -28.30 -12.35
N ARG A 84 10.42 -27.71 -12.44
CA ARG A 84 11.65 -28.45 -12.80
C ARG A 84 12.59 -28.77 -11.63
N ALA A 85 12.35 -28.27 -10.43
CA ALA A 85 13.30 -28.40 -9.31
C ALA A 85 13.02 -29.56 -8.33
N ALA A 86 11.88 -30.26 -8.42
CA ALA A 86 11.41 -31.17 -7.36
C ALA A 86 11.76 -32.66 -7.55
N ARG A 87 12.78 -33.01 -8.34
CA ARG A 87 13.12 -34.43 -8.58
C ARG A 87 14.63 -34.66 -8.65
N ILE A 88 15.35 -34.47 -7.55
CA ILE A 88 16.61 -35.17 -7.19
C ILE A 88 16.93 -34.79 -5.72
N ARG A 89 16.66 -35.71 -4.78
CA ARG A 89 17.59 -36.07 -3.70
C ARG A 89 17.05 -37.28 -2.94
N ARG A 90 17.63 -38.43 -3.29
CA ARG A 90 17.55 -39.69 -2.56
C ARG A 90 18.31 -39.59 -1.24
N LEU A 91 17.79 -40.34 -0.26
CA LEU A 91 18.49 -41.16 0.74
C LEU A 91 19.84 -40.69 1.31
N GLY A 92 19.92 -40.74 2.64
CA GLY A 92 21.08 -41.28 3.34
C GLY A 92 21.54 -40.50 4.56
N GLY A 93 21.69 -41.20 5.68
CA GLY A 93 22.83 -40.96 6.58
C GLY A 93 22.54 -40.33 7.93
N MET A 94 22.31 -41.23 8.90
CA MET A 94 22.76 -41.22 10.30
C MET A 94 23.68 -40.07 10.78
N LEU A 95 23.31 -39.56 11.97
CA LEU A 95 24.12 -39.46 13.19
C LEU A 95 25.58 -38.96 13.06
N ALA A 96 25.80 -37.71 13.44
CA ALA A 96 27.09 -37.26 13.98
C ALA A 96 26.84 -36.27 15.13
N LEU A 97 27.06 -36.75 16.35
CA LEU A 97 27.14 -35.96 17.57
C LEU A 97 28.49 -35.24 17.56
N ALA A 98 28.50 -33.92 17.32
CA ALA A 98 29.69 -33.09 17.40
C ALA A 98 29.47 -32.00 18.47
N VAL A 99 30.09 -32.22 19.64
CA VAL A 99 30.26 -31.20 20.67
C VAL A 99 31.32 -30.23 20.17
N ALA A 100 30.90 -29.03 19.78
CA ALA A 100 31.79 -27.91 19.49
C ALA A 100 31.52 -26.78 20.49
N ALA A 101 32.51 -26.50 21.32
CA ALA A 101 32.55 -25.32 22.18
C ALA A 101 32.60 -24.07 21.27
N GLY A 102 31.46 -23.38 21.17
CA GLY A 102 31.32 -22.14 20.40
C GLY A 102 31.45 -20.88 21.28
N PRO A 103 31.82 -19.74 20.70
CA PRO A 103 32.01 -18.48 21.42
C PRO A 103 30.70 -18.00 22.04
N LEU A 104 30.82 -17.36 23.21
CA LEU A 104 29.74 -16.71 23.96
C LEU A 104 28.98 -15.73 23.05
N ALA A 105 27.91 -16.21 22.42
CA ALA A 105 26.95 -15.35 21.73
C ALA A 105 26.20 -14.54 22.79
N PRO A 106 26.02 -13.22 22.60
CA PRO A 106 25.20 -12.42 23.51
C PRO A 106 23.78 -13.00 23.56
N PRO A 107 23.10 -12.93 24.72
CA PRO A 107 21.74 -13.44 24.84
C PRO A 107 20.87 -12.74 23.81
N VAL A 108 20.34 -13.52 22.87
CA VAL A 108 19.33 -13.06 21.93
C VAL A 108 18.13 -12.70 22.79
N ALA A 109 17.82 -11.40 22.86
CA ALA A 109 16.64 -10.91 23.57
C ALA A 109 15.40 -11.66 23.03
N PRO A 110 14.49 -12.11 23.89
CA PRO A 110 13.24 -12.72 23.44
C PRO A 110 12.56 -11.76 22.48
N ALA A 111 12.27 -12.22 21.26
CA ALA A 111 11.35 -11.51 20.38
C ALA A 111 10.06 -11.32 21.17
N ALA A 112 9.64 -10.07 21.34
CA ALA A 112 8.38 -9.74 22.01
C ALA A 112 7.28 -10.62 21.42
N GLN A 113 6.70 -11.49 22.25
CA GLN A 113 5.51 -12.23 21.84
C GLN A 113 4.45 -11.20 21.52
N ALA A 114 4.04 -11.15 20.24
CA ALA A 114 2.92 -10.34 19.81
C ALA A 114 1.73 -10.67 20.70
N ALA A 115 1.14 -9.65 21.32
CA ALA A 115 -0.13 -9.79 21.99
C ALA A 115 -1.12 -10.46 21.04
N ASP A 116 -1.91 -11.41 21.54
CA ASP A 116 -2.86 -12.24 20.76
C ASP A 116 -4.02 -11.44 20.10
N GLY A 117 -3.91 -10.10 20.00
CA GLY A 117 -4.82 -9.19 19.33
C GLY A 117 -4.17 -8.49 18.12
N LYS A 118 -4.97 -8.13 17.12
CA LYS A 118 -4.50 -7.28 16.02
C LYS A 118 -4.00 -5.96 16.59
N PRO A 119 -2.88 -5.40 16.09
CA PRO A 119 -2.35 -4.14 16.62
C PRO A 119 -3.36 -3.00 16.47
N GLY A 120 -3.23 -1.96 17.29
CA GLY A 120 -3.95 -0.72 17.05
C GLY A 120 -3.47 -0.04 15.77
N ILE A 121 -4.32 0.80 15.17
CA ILE A 121 -3.99 1.58 13.99
C ILE A 121 -4.21 3.05 14.29
N LEU A 122 -3.18 3.87 14.06
CA LEU A 122 -3.29 5.32 14.07
C LEU A 122 -3.11 5.84 12.65
N VAL A 123 -4.14 6.51 12.14
CA VAL A 123 -4.14 7.20 10.86
C VAL A 123 -3.84 8.67 11.11
N ASN A 124 -2.61 9.08 10.78
CA ASN A 124 -2.17 10.47 10.82
C ASN A 124 -2.63 11.16 9.53
N LEU A 125 -3.74 11.89 9.59
CA LEU A 125 -4.33 12.57 8.44
C LEU A 125 -4.00 14.06 8.48
N THR A 126 -3.07 14.48 7.62
CA THR A 126 -2.48 15.82 7.64
C THR A 126 -3.10 16.79 6.63
N THR A 127 -3.91 16.26 5.70
CA THR A 127 -4.47 16.99 4.56
C THR A 127 -6.00 17.00 4.58
N ASP A 128 -6.58 18.07 4.04
CA ASP A 128 -8.01 18.22 3.73
C ASP A 128 -8.32 17.96 2.25
N ASP A 129 -7.34 17.50 1.47
CA ASP A 129 -7.57 17.05 0.09
C ASP A 129 -8.62 15.94 0.06
N THR A 130 -9.66 16.15 -0.75
CA THR A 130 -10.85 15.31 -0.71
C THR A 130 -10.55 13.87 -1.11
N TRP A 131 -9.63 13.62 -2.06
CA TRP A 131 -9.25 12.26 -2.44
C TRP A 131 -8.49 11.58 -1.29
N ALA A 132 -7.42 12.20 -0.81
CA ALA A 132 -6.54 11.63 0.21
C ALA A 132 -7.30 11.38 1.52
N ALA A 133 -8.11 12.35 1.97
CA ALA A 133 -8.94 12.21 3.16
C ALA A 133 -9.99 11.09 3.01
N THR A 134 -10.65 10.98 1.85
CA THR A 134 -11.60 9.89 1.58
C THR A 134 -10.91 8.53 1.71
N MET A 135 -9.73 8.37 1.09
CA MET A 135 -8.99 7.09 1.14
C MET A 135 -8.52 6.76 2.55
N ALA A 136 -8.03 7.74 3.31
CA ALA A 136 -7.60 7.56 4.70
C ALA A 136 -8.76 7.11 5.60
N ILE A 137 -9.92 7.79 5.50
CA ILE A 137 -11.11 7.46 6.31
C ILE A 137 -11.69 6.10 5.87
N MET A 138 -11.74 5.81 4.57
CA MET A 138 -12.18 4.49 4.07
C MET A 138 -11.26 3.38 4.56
N PHE A 139 -9.93 3.60 4.57
CA PHE A 139 -9.00 2.64 5.11
C PHE A 139 -9.26 2.42 6.61
N ALA A 140 -9.29 3.49 7.40
CA ALA A 140 -9.54 3.41 8.84
C ALA A 140 -10.86 2.68 9.14
N HIS A 141 -11.92 3.02 8.43
CA HIS A 141 -13.26 2.49 8.69
C HIS A 141 -13.48 1.10 8.10
N LYS A 142 -13.31 0.95 6.78
CA LYS A 142 -13.71 -0.25 6.05
C LYS A 142 -12.61 -1.31 6.00
N ARG A 143 -11.34 -0.95 6.26
CA ARG A 143 -10.22 -1.89 6.23
C ARG A 143 -9.69 -2.20 7.62
N ALA A 144 -9.40 -1.20 8.45
CA ALA A 144 -8.91 -1.45 9.80
C ALA A 144 -10.05 -1.83 10.76
N LEU A 145 -10.98 -0.90 11.04
CA LEU A 145 -12.01 -1.09 12.06
C LEU A 145 -12.92 -2.28 11.76
N ALA A 146 -13.43 -2.38 10.52
CA ALA A 146 -14.29 -3.48 10.09
C ALA A 146 -13.61 -4.88 10.13
N ASN A 147 -12.27 -4.94 10.18
CA ASN A 147 -11.53 -6.20 10.30
C ASN A 147 -11.03 -6.46 11.73
N GLY A 148 -11.54 -5.74 12.74
CA GLY A 148 -11.26 -6.02 14.15
C GLY A 148 -9.89 -5.55 14.64
N PHE A 149 -9.26 -4.59 13.95
CA PHE A 149 -8.16 -3.82 14.54
C PHE A 149 -8.76 -2.91 15.63
N SER A 150 -8.11 -2.80 16.78
CA SER A 150 -8.58 -1.94 17.87
C SER A 150 -7.41 -1.56 18.79
N PRO A 151 -7.24 -0.28 19.15
CA PRO A 151 -8.04 0.86 18.70
C PRO A 151 -7.75 1.24 17.24
N VAL A 152 -8.73 1.83 16.55
CA VAL A 152 -8.48 2.55 15.29
C VAL A 152 -8.74 4.02 15.52
N VAL A 153 -7.69 4.83 15.34
CA VAL A 153 -7.69 6.26 15.65
C VAL A 153 -7.37 7.05 14.38
N ILE A 154 -8.16 8.09 14.09
CA ILE A 154 -7.78 9.11 13.11
C ILE A 154 -7.32 10.34 13.88
N TRP A 155 -6.09 10.78 13.62
CA TRP A 155 -5.52 12.01 14.13
C TRP A 155 -5.53 13.07 13.04
N LEU A 156 -6.37 14.09 13.22
CA LEU A 156 -6.47 15.23 12.31
C LEU A 156 -5.46 16.30 12.75
N ASN A 157 -4.47 16.59 11.91
CA ASN A 157 -3.53 17.68 12.16
C ASN A 157 -3.17 18.43 10.87
N VAL A 158 -2.39 19.51 11.01
CA VAL A 158 -2.02 20.43 9.92
C VAL A 158 -3.26 20.98 9.21
N ARG A 159 -3.58 20.50 8.01
CA ARG A 159 -4.76 20.91 7.22
C ARG A 159 -5.94 19.98 7.46
N GLY A 160 -5.69 18.73 7.86
CA GLY A 160 -6.74 17.74 8.15
C GLY A 160 -7.70 18.16 9.27
N VAL A 161 -7.31 19.10 10.15
CA VAL A 161 -8.24 19.67 11.16
C VAL A 161 -9.44 20.40 10.56
N ASN A 162 -9.36 20.87 9.32
CA ASN A 162 -10.50 21.49 8.64
C ASN A 162 -11.67 20.50 8.47
N LEU A 163 -11.37 19.20 8.41
CA LEU A 163 -12.38 18.13 8.33
C LEU A 163 -13.16 17.95 9.64
N ALA A 164 -12.67 18.51 10.74
CA ALA A 164 -13.36 18.46 12.02
C ALA A 164 -14.42 19.56 12.15
N ASP A 165 -14.33 20.65 11.41
CA ASP A 165 -15.21 21.82 11.57
C ASP A 165 -16.56 21.61 10.88
N ARG A 166 -17.65 21.61 11.65
CA ARG A 166 -19.02 21.48 11.13
C ARG A 166 -19.41 22.60 10.16
N ASN A 167 -18.74 23.75 10.23
CA ASN A 167 -18.99 24.91 9.39
C ASN A 167 -18.17 24.88 8.09
N HIS A 168 -17.17 24.00 7.99
CA HIS A 168 -16.40 23.82 6.77
C HIS A 168 -17.19 23.01 5.76
N ALA A 169 -17.05 23.33 4.47
CA ALA A 169 -17.75 22.60 3.42
C ALA A 169 -17.21 21.16 3.32
N ALA A 170 -18.06 20.17 3.59
CA ALA A 170 -17.72 18.78 3.40
C ALA A 170 -17.78 18.43 1.91
N HIS A 171 -16.62 18.22 1.30
CA HIS A 171 -16.54 17.79 -0.09
C HIS A 171 -16.74 16.27 -0.20
N LYS A 172 -17.38 15.84 -1.29
CA LYS A 172 -17.52 14.43 -1.68
C LYS A 172 -16.49 14.10 -2.75
N HIS A 173 -15.83 12.95 -2.63
CA HIS A 173 -14.91 12.46 -3.65
C HIS A 173 -15.60 11.49 -4.62
N GLY A 174 -15.64 11.83 -5.91
CA GLY A 174 -16.03 10.91 -6.98
C GLY A 174 -17.40 10.26 -6.78
N LEU A 175 -17.43 8.92 -6.86
CA LEU A 175 -18.65 8.10 -6.74
C LEU A 175 -18.98 7.65 -5.30
N VAL A 176 -18.26 8.14 -4.29
CA VAL A 176 -18.56 7.80 -2.89
C VAL A 176 -19.83 8.52 -2.45
N ASP A 177 -20.86 7.83 -1.97
CA ASP A 177 -22.15 8.46 -1.64
C ASP A 177 -22.12 9.42 -0.44
N GLN A 178 -21.09 9.30 0.39
CA GLN A 178 -20.90 10.11 1.59
C GLN A 178 -19.90 11.25 1.35
N ASP A 179 -20.16 12.41 1.96
CA ASP A 179 -19.13 13.44 2.15
C ASP A 179 -18.20 13.09 3.32
N LEU A 180 -17.08 13.81 3.44
CA LEU A 180 -16.07 13.54 4.47
C LEU A 180 -16.61 13.63 5.90
N HIS A 181 -17.56 14.52 6.19
CA HIS A 181 -18.15 14.65 7.53
C HIS A 181 -19.02 13.44 7.85
N GLN A 182 -19.83 12.99 6.89
CA GLN A 182 -20.64 11.78 7.02
C GLN A 182 -19.77 10.53 7.20
N MET A 183 -18.63 10.47 6.52
CA MET A 183 -17.67 9.37 6.69
C MET A 183 -17.04 9.36 8.09
N LEU A 184 -16.62 10.52 8.61
CA LEU A 184 -16.09 10.64 9.97
C LEU A 184 -17.16 10.28 11.01
N ALA A 185 -18.39 10.76 10.85
CA ALA A 185 -19.50 10.43 11.74
C ALA A 185 -19.82 8.93 11.74
N ALA A 186 -19.82 8.30 10.56
CA ALA A 186 -20.02 6.85 10.45
C ALA A 186 -18.88 6.05 11.08
N PHE A 187 -17.62 6.49 10.91
CA PHE A 187 -16.47 5.89 11.55
C PHE A 187 -16.55 5.95 13.08
N ILE A 188 -16.90 7.11 13.63
CA ILE A 188 -17.08 7.30 15.08
C ILE A 188 -18.22 6.43 15.61
N LYS A 189 -19.36 6.40 14.90
CA LYS A 189 -20.52 5.59 15.26
C LYS A 189 -20.18 4.10 15.38
N ASP A 190 -19.30 3.60 14.51
CA ASP A 190 -18.90 2.19 14.48
C ASP A 190 -17.75 1.86 15.46
N GLY A 191 -17.36 2.81 16.32
CA GLY A 191 -16.36 2.60 17.39
C GLY A 191 -14.97 3.15 17.09
N GLY A 192 -14.80 3.85 15.97
CA GLY A 192 -13.59 4.60 15.66
C GLY A 192 -13.41 5.80 16.58
N VAL A 193 -12.16 6.22 16.78
CA VAL A 193 -11.85 7.41 17.59
C VAL A 193 -11.22 8.48 16.70
N VAL A 194 -11.70 9.71 16.80
CA VAL A 194 -11.14 10.84 16.05
C VAL A 194 -10.67 11.90 17.02
N TYR A 195 -9.40 12.30 16.88
CA TYR A 195 -8.81 13.40 17.62
C TYR A 195 -8.45 14.53 16.65
N ALA A 196 -8.67 15.78 17.07
CA ALA A 196 -8.26 16.98 16.34
C ALA A 196 -7.14 17.71 17.09
N CYS A 197 -6.10 18.13 16.38
CA CYS A 197 -4.96 18.84 16.94
C CYS A 197 -5.36 20.25 17.44
N PRO A 198 -5.28 20.54 18.75
CA PRO A 198 -5.72 21.83 19.28
C PRO A 198 -4.91 23.01 18.73
N ALA A 199 -3.60 22.82 18.54
CA ALA A 199 -2.73 23.87 17.98
C ALA A 199 -3.09 24.16 16.51
N CYS A 200 -3.35 23.13 15.71
CA CYS A 200 -3.76 23.29 14.32
C CYS A 200 -5.16 23.90 14.22
N SER A 201 -6.13 23.44 15.02
CA SER A 201 -7.47 24.03 15.06
C SER A 201 -7.45 25.49 15.46
N LYS A 202 -6.64 25.86 16.47
CA LYS A 202 -6.44 27.27 16.85
C LYS A 202 -5.91 28.10 15.68
N THR A 203 -4.93 27.60 14.94
CA THR A 203 -4.36 28.27 13.76
C THR A 203 -5.38 28.38 12.62
N ALA A 204 -6.24 27.37 12.46
CA ALA A 204 -7.32 27.37 11.47
C ALA A 204 -8.56 28.20 11.90
N GLY A 205 -8.58 28.71 13.13
CA GLY A 205 -9.72 29.46 13.67
C GLY A 205 -10.92 28.60 14.06
N ILE A 206 -10.73 27.30 14.31
CA ILE A 206 -11.78 26.34 14.63
C ILE A 206 -11.85 26.17 16.16
N ALA A 207 -13.00 26.44 16.78
CA ALA A 207 -13.18 26.17 18.20
C ALA A 207 -13.61 24.70 18.42
N PRO A 208 -13.27 24.07 19.57
CA PRO A 208 -13.73 22.72 19.87
C PRO A 208 -15.27 22.56 19.87
N ALA A 209 -16.02 23.64 20.09
CA ALA A 209 -17.48 23.65 20.00
C ALA A 209 -17.99 23.52 18.55
N ASP A 210 -17.17 23.87 17.57
CA ASP A 210 -17.49 23.75 16.15
C ASP A 210 -17.15 22.35 15.61
N TYR A 211 -16.50 21.50 16.38
CA TYR A 211 -16.17 20.15 15.92
C TYR A 211 -17.42 19.32 15.60
N LEU A 212 -17.32 18.40 14.63
CA LEU A 212 -18.32 17.36 14.44
C LEU A 212 -18.48 16.55 15.73
N ASP A 213 -19.72 16.11 15.99
CA ASP A 213 -20.05 15.39 17.22
C ASP A 213 -19.19 14.11 17.36
N GLY A 214 -18.58 13.94 18.53
CA GLY A 214 -17.71 12.80 18.84
C GLY A 214 -16.22 13.00 18.53
N ILE A 215 -15.84 14.05 17.79
CA ILE A 215 -14.43 14.44 17.63
C ILE A 215 -13.94 15.08 18.93
N LYS A 216 -12.79 14.64 19.42
CA LYS A 216 -12.19 15.13 20.67
C LYS A 216 -10.95 15.99 20.37
N PRO A 217 -10.70 17.08 21.11
CA PRO A 217 -9.38 17.70 21.06
C PRO A 217 -8.34 16.69 21.57
N GLY A 218 -7.27 16.48 20.81
CA GLY A 218 -6.18 15.60 21.25
C GLY A 218 -5.29 16.30 22.27
N ASP A 219 -4.96 15.62 23.37
CA ASP A 219 -4.00 16.13 24.35
C ASP A 219 -2.62 15.48 24.16
N PRO A 220 -1.53 16.15 24.58
CA PRO A 220 -0.18 15.64 24.40
C PRO A 220 0.06 14.25 25.02
N LYS A 221 -0.56 13.95 26.16
CA LYS A 221 -0.36 12.66 26.85
C LYS A 221 -1.00 11.54 26.05
N THR A 222 -2.24 11.71 25.61
CA THR A 222 -2.94 10.71 24.79
C THR A 222 -2.24 10.51 23.45
N MET A 223 -1.90 11.60 22.75
CA MET A 223 -1.32 11.49 21.42
C MET A 223 0.10 10.93 21.43
N LEU A 224 0.95 11.35 22.38
CA LEU A 224 2.28 10.74 22.52
C LEU A 224 2.18 9.30 22.99
N GLY A 225 1.21 8.96 23.84
CA GLY A 225 0.93 7.59 24.23
C GLY A 225 0.63 6.72 23.00
N LEU A 226 -0.31 7.15 22.15
CA LEU A 226 -0.69 6.40 20.94
C LEU A 226 0.46 6.28 19.92
N LEU A 227 1.27 7.33 19.76
CA LEU A 227 2.37 7.35 18.80
C LEU A 227 3.59 6.55 19.26
N ALA A 228 3.83 6.47 20.57
CA ALA A 228 4.96 5.75 21.15
C ALA A 228 4.63 4.30 21.51
N ASP A 229 3.35 3.91 21.44
CA ASP A 229 2.91 2.56 21.75
C ASP A 229 3.45 1.54 20.71
N PRO A 230 4.23 0.53 21.13
CA PRO A 230 4.77 -0.48 20.22
C PRO A 230 3.68 -1.33 19.53
N ASP A 231 2.50 -1.41 20.14
CA ASP A 231 1.35 -2.18 19.66
C ASP A 231 0.45 -1.38 18.72
N ILE A 232 0.77 -0.11 18.44
CA ILE A 232 0.06 0.73 17.48
C ILE A 232 0.93 0.95 16.23
N LYS A 233 0.32 0.75 15.06
CA LYS A 233 0.96 1.06 13.77
C LYS A 233 0.41 2.37 13.24
N THR A 234 1.33 3.29 12.94
CA THR A 234 0.99 4.60 12.39
C THR A 234 1.10 4.57 10.87
N LEU A 235 0.06 5.04 10.21
CA LEU A 235 -0.01 5.28 8.77
C LEU A 235 -0.27 6.76 8.54
N SER A 236 0.40 7.36 7.56
CA SER A 236 0.25 8.80 7.28
C SER A 236 -0.31 9.04 5.89
N TRP A 237 -1.19 10.03 5.79
CA TRP A 237 -1.72 10.60 4.55
C TRP A 237 -1.48 12.10 4.49
#